data_AF-A0A8E2FDE8-F1
#
_entry.id   AF-A0A8E2FDE8-F1
#
_cell.length_a   1.000
_cell.length_b   1.000
_cell.length_c   1.000
_cell.angle_alpha   90.00
_cell.angle_beta   90.00
_cell.angle_gamma   90.00
#
_symmetry.space_group_name_H-M   'P 1'
#
loop_
_entity.id
_entity.type
_entity.pdbx_description
1 polymer ?
#
loop_
_entity_poly.entity_id
_entity_poly.type
_entity_poly.pdbx_seq_one_letter_code
_entity_poly.pdbx_strand_id
1 'polypeptide(L)'
;MEHKGQRNAETPPEKHRLIKLHRNRLLNLSTDPTDSRMIIATSNSLNSPLLRLPAELRNQIFVYAIGGQRILISIVGNPYSETVLHTYKHPDVRPLAGARPYTSSGEIFVPISRTSRQIYNETALLPYKLNEFEFSSSRVMQRWMEERLPVQKRSISCIYIDLDHQDISRIPRSTWKNLDSLRMLCLSKRGNPAYYQLMRFNHSSRAEAGVYPELRKIKSHLAPLLNSQVRYEVVE
;
A
#
# COMPACT_ATOMS: atom_id res chain seq x y z
N MET A 1 -58.81 -27.21 -26.18
CA MET A 1 -58.04 -26.69 -25.04
C MET A 1 -56.77 -27.52 -24.95
N GLU A 2 -55.64 -26.98 -25.40
CA GLU A 2 -54.32 -27.53 -25.08
C GLU A 2 -53.29 -26.42 -25.29
N HIS A 3 -52.74 -25.95 -24.17
CA HIS A 3 -51.81 -24.83 -24.07
C HIS A 3 -50.43 -25.24 -24.62
N LYS A 4 -50.03 -24.69 -25.77
CA LYS A 4 -48.62 -24.68 -26.18
C LYS A 4 -47.89 -23.58 -25.40
N GLY A 5 -47.13 -23.99 -24.39
CA GLY A 5 -46.26 -23.12 -23.62
C GLY A 5 -45.21 -22.43 -24.49
N GLN A 6 -45.27 -21.10 -24.50
CA GLN A 6 -44.19 -20.25 -24.98
C GLN A 6 -42.99 -20.45 -24.06
N ARG A 7 -41.93 -21.09 -24.56
CA ARG A 7 -40.63 -21.10 -23.89
C ARG A 7 -40.09 -19.67 -24.00
N ASN A 8 -39.99 -19.01 -22.85
CA ASN A 8 -39.27 -17.75 -22.71
C ASN A 8 -37.89 -17.90 -23.34
N ALA A 9 -37.58 -17.02 -24.30
CA ALA A 9 -36.24 -16.90 -24.83
C ALA A 9 -35.32 -16.50 -23.66
N GLU A 10 -34.47 -17.42 -23.22
CA GLU A 10 -33.39 -17.14 -22.29
C GLU A 10 -32.54 -16.01 -22.88
N THR A 11 -32.64 -14.83 -22.28
CA THR A 11 -31.72 -13.72 -22.53
C THR A 11 -30.28 -14.24 -22.43
N PRO A 12 -29.42 -14.00 -23.44
CA PRO A 12 -28.05 -14.49 -23.40
C PRO A 12 -27.36 -14.00 -22.12
N PRO A 13 -26.53 -14.83 -21.46
CA PRO A 13 -25.80 -14.41 -20.28
C PRO A 13 -24.99 -13.16 -20.65
N GLU A 14 -25.25 -12.08 -19.91
CA GLU A 14 -24.63 -10.78 -20.10
C GLU A 14 -23.11 -11.01 -20.15
N LYS A 15 -22.50 -10.87 -21.34
CA LYS A 15 -21.05 -10.99 -21.49
C LYS A 15 -20.44 -9.93 -20.59
N HIS A 16 -19.99 -10.32 -19.39
CA HIS A 16 -19.21 -9.47 -18.51
C HIS A 16 -18.03 -8.96 -19.32
N ARG A 17 -18.15 -7.73 -19.87
CA ARG A 17 -17.11 -7.12 -20.70
C ARG A 17 -15.85 -7.10 -19.85
N LEU A 18 -14.84 -7.85 -20.29
CA LEU A 18 -13.54 -7.96 -19.65
C LEU A 18 -13.08 -6.57 -19.22
N ILE A 19 -12.76 -6.44 -17.94
CA ILE A 19 -12.27 -5.20 -17.37
C ILE A 19 -10.93 -4.88 -18.06
N LYS A 20 -10.89 -3.76 -18.79
CA LYS A 20 -9.67 -3.29 -19.43
C LYS A 20 -8.69 -2.80 -18.35
N LEU A 21 -7.43 -3.18 -18.50
CA LEU A 21 -6.34 -2.68 -17.67
C LEU A 21 -5.38 -1.85 -18.53
N HIS A 22 -4.73 -0.85 -17.93
CA HIS A 22 -3.62 -0.15 -18.56
C HIS A 22 -2.37 -1.05 -18.62
N ARG A 23 -1.32 -0.63 -19.35
CA ARG A 23 -0.01 -1.33 -19.37
C ARG A 23 0.60 -1.49 -17.97
N ASN A 24 0.33 -0.55 -17.07
CA ASN A 24 0.76 -0.61 -15.66
C ASN A 24 -0.13 -1.51 -14.77
N ARG A 25 -1.10 -2.21 -15.37
CA ARG A 25 -2.08 -3.10 -14.74
C ARG A 25 -3.06 -2.42 -13.77
N LEU A 26 -3.10 -1.09 -13.71
CA LEU A 26 -4.22 -0.38 -13.07
C LEU A 26 -5.47 -0.46 -13.94
N LEU A 27 -6.63 -0.28 -13.30
CA LEU A 27 -7.92 -0.27 -13.98
C LEU A 27 -7.94 0.81 -15.07
N ASN A 28 -8.33 0.44 -16.29
CA ASN A 28 -8.57 1.40 -17.36
C ASN A 28 -9.99 1.94 -17.26
N LEU A 29 -10.09 3.25 -17.06
CA LEU A 29 -11.35 3.96 -16.88
C LEU A 29 -12.00 4.40 -18.19
N SER A 30 -11.30 4.29 -19.32
CA SER A 30 -11.83 4.52 -20.66
C SER A 30 -12.75 3.37 -21.07
N THR A 31 -13.96 3.38 -20.54
CA THR A 31 -15.06 2.52 -20.97
C THR A 31 -16.04 3.28 -21.85
N ASP A 32 -16.77 2.52 -22.66
CA ASP A 32 -17.87 3.00 -23.48
C ASP A 32 -18.83 3.87 -22.65
N PRO A 33 -19.21 5.08 -23.10
CA PRO A 33 -20.15 5.94 -22.39
C PRO A 33 -21.50 5.27 -22.10
N THR A 34 -21.89 4.27 -22.89
CA THR A 34 -23.13 3.49 -22.71
C THR A 34 -23.01 2.39 -21.65
N ASP A 35 -21.80 2.15 -21.13
CA ASP A 35 -21.57 1.16 -20.06
C ASP A 35 -22.26 1.62 -18.77
N SER A 36 -23.02 0.73 -18.13
CA SER A 36 -23.73 1.01 -16.87
C SER A 36 -22.80 1.56 -15.77
N ARG A 37 -21.52 1.17 -15.79
CA ARG A 37 -20.51 1.65 -14.85
C ARG A 37 -20.13 3.12 -15.09
N MET A 38 -20.23 3.59 -16.33
CA MET A 38 -20.05 5.01 -16.67
C MET A 38 -21.24 5.84 -16.24
N ILE A 39 -22.46 5.32 -16.39
CA ILE A 39 -23.67 6.00 -15.89
C ILE A 39 -23.58 6.25 -14.38
N ILE A 40 -23.17 5.23 -13.60
CA ILE A 40 -22.95 5.37 -12.16
C ILE A 40 -21.83 6.37 -11.85
N ALA A 41 -20.71 6.31 -12.59
CA ALA A 41 -19.60 7.24 -12.38
C ALA A 41 -20.01 8.71 -12.64
N THR A 42 -20.79 8.96 -13.68
CA THR A 42 -21.35 10.28 -14.00
C THR A 42 -22.35 10.75 -12.94
N SER A 43 -23.24 9.87 -12.48
CA SER A 43 -24.15 10.23 -11.38
C SER A 43 -23.38 10.57 -10.10
N ASN A 44 -22.34 9.81 -9.77
CA ASN A 44 -21.49 10.07 -8.61
C ASN A 44 -20.76 11.41 -8.71
N SER A 45 -20.24 11.79 -9.88
CA SER A 45 -19.55 13.07 -10.03
C SER A 45 -20.48 14.28 -9.86
N LEU A 46 -21.75 14.14 -10.24
CA LEU A 46 -22.76 15.19 -10.10
C LEU A 46 -23.36 15.27 -8.70
N ASN A 47 -23.65 14.11 -8.09
CA ASN A 47 -24.46 14.06 -6.87
C ASN A 47 -23.62 13.91 -5.59
N SER A 48 -22.39 13.40 -5.69
CA SER A 48 -21.55 13.21 -4.50
C SER A 48 -21.03 14.55 -3.98
N PRO A 49 -21.27 14.90 -2.70
CA PRO A 49 -20.67 16.08 -2.10
C PRO A 49 -19.14 16.08 -2.16
N LEU A 50 -18.52 14.90 -2.04
CA LEU A 50 -17.07 14.73 -2.13
C LEU A 50 -16.53 14.97 -3.55
N LEU A 51 -17.20 14.42 -4.58
CA LEU A 51 -16.71 14.50 -5.96
C LEU A 51 -16.97 15.84 -6.64
N ARG A 52 -17.89 16.66 -6.08
CA ARG A 52 -18.11 18.05 -6.49
C ARG A 52 -17.05 19.03 -5.98
N LEU A 53 -16.26 18.65 -4.97
CA LEU A 53 -15.17 19.50 -4.49
C LEU A 53 -14.09 19.66 -5.56
N PRO A 54 -13.37 20.80 -5.62
CA PRO A 54 -12.13 20.92 -6.40
C PRO A 54 -11.12 19.81 -6.07
N ALA A 55 -10.30 19.45 -7.06
CA ALA A 55 -9.36 18.33 -6.93
C ALA A 55 -8.37 18.52 -5.78
N GLU A 56 -8.00 19.77 -5.48
CA GLU A 56 -7.09 20.14 -4.39
C GLU A 56 -7.68 19.74 -3.02
N LEU A 57 -8.95 20.04 -2.78
CA LEU A 57 -9.62 19.69 -1.53
C LEU A 57 -9.82 18.18 -1.41
N ARG A 58 -10.18 17.51 -2.51
CA ARG A 58 -10.28 16.03 -2.53
C ARG A 58 -8.94 15.39 -2.20
N ASN A 59 -7.86 15.87 -2.80
CA ASN A 59 -6.51 15.37 -2.52
C ASN A 59 -6.13 15.54 -1.04
N GLN A 60 -6.45 16.69 -0.42
CA GLN A 60 -6.22 16.87 1.02
C GLN A 60 -7.03 15.87 1.84
N ILE A 61 -8.32 15.70 1.55
CA ILE A 61 -9.17 14.70 2.22
C ILE A 61 -8.58 13.30 2.07
N PHE A 62 -8.16 12.91 0.87
CA PHE A 62 -7.57 11.59 0.63
C PHE A 62 -6.26 11.39 1.38
N VAL A 63 -5.42 12.43 1.48
CA VAL A 63 -4.20 12.38 2.27
C VAL A 63 -4.51 12.07 3.73
N TYR A 64 -5.49 12.75 4.32
CA TYR A 64 -5.89 12.51 5.70
C TYR A 64 -6.61 11.16 5.91
N ALA A 65 -7.42 10.74 4.94
CA ALA A 65 -8.20 9.51 5.05
C ALA A 65 -7.35 8.24 4.85
N ILE A 66 -6.33 8.30 4.00
CA ILE A 66 -5.59 7.11 3.53
C ILE A 66 -4.13 7.12 4.01
N GLY A 67 -3.56 8.28 4.34
CA GLY A 67 -2.14 8.45 4.63
C GLY A 67 -1.78 8.50 6.12
N GLY A 68 -0.47 8.63 6.36
CA GLY A 68 0.09 8.86 7.70
C GLY A 68 0.01 7.66 8.64
N GLN A 69 -0.23 6.46 8.09
CA GLN A 69 -0.27 5.22 8.85
C GLN A 69 1.07 4.49 8.78
N ARG A 70 1.41 3.79 9.87
CA ARG A 70 2.43 2.75 9.86
C ARG A 70 1.72 1.40 9.84
N ILE A 71 2.01 0.60 8.82
CA ILE A 71 1.25 -0.60 8.49
C ILE A 71 2.18 -1.79 8.69
N LEU A 72 1.92 -2.58 9.73
CA LEU A 72 2.56 -3.87 9.94
C LEU A 72 1.86 -4.94 9.13
N ILE A 73 2.62 -5.53 8.23
CA ILE A 73 2.20 -6.65 7.41
C ILE A 73 2.73 -7.90 8.09
N SER A 74 1.81 -8.76 8.53
CA SER A 74 2.13 -10.03 9.17
C SER A 74 1.36 -11.17 8.50
N ILE A 75 1.72 -12.41 8.83
CA ILE A 75 0.85 -13.56 8.57
C ILE A 75 0.31 -13.96 9.94
N VAL A 76 -1.01 -13.94 10.10
CA VAL A 76 -1.66 -14.45 11.31
C VAL A 76 -2.20 -15.84 11.00
N GLY A 77 -1.83 -16.81 11.83
CA GLY A 77 -2.29 -18.20 11.70
C GLY A 77 -1.27 -19.15 11.08
N ASN A 78 -1.77 -20.24 10.50
CA ASN A 78 -0.99 -21.30 9.87
C ASN A 78 -0.13 -20.71 8.71
N PRO A 79 1.08 -21.21 8.40
CA PRO A 79 1.87 -20.79 7.23
C PRO A 79 1.14 -20.84 5.86
N TYR A 80 -0.02 -21.49 5.75
CA TYR A 80 -0.92 -21.42 4.58
C TYR A 80 -1.98 -20.31 4.65
N SER A 81 -2.07 -19.56 5.75
CA SER A 81 -3.06 -18.50 5.99
C SER A 81 -2.77 -17.21 5.21
N GLU A 82 -3.81 -16.38 5.10
CA GLU A 82 -3.79 -15.09 4.41
C GLU A 82 -2.85 -14.09 5.10
N THR A 83 -2.22 -13.22 4.31
CA THR A 83 -1.45 -12.08 4.81
C THR A 83 -2.42 -11.11 5.50
N VAL A 84 -2.20 -10.87 6.78
CA VAL A 84 -3.00 -9.94 7.57
C VAL A 84 -2.31 -8.59 7.66
N LEU A 85 -3.10 -7.53 7.48
CA LEU A 85 -2.64 -6.15 7.63
C LEU A 85 -3.02 -5.64 9.02
N HIS A 86 -2.04 -5.47 9.89
CA HIS A 86 -2.22 -4.69 11.10
C HIS A 86 -1.90 -3.23 10.81
N THR A 87 -2.82 -2.34 11.11
CA THR A 87 -2.60 -0.91 10.98
C THR A 87 -2.50 -0.32 12.37
N TYR A 88 -1.45 0.45 12.65
CA TYR A 88 -1.38 1.26 13.84
C TYR A 88 -1.05 2.69 13.47
N LYS A 89 -1.76 3.62 14.13
CA LYS A 89 -1.40 5.02 14.11
C LYS A 89 -0.15 5.19 14.94
N HIS A 90 0.82 5.96 14.42
CA HIS A 90 2.00 6.36 15.16
C HIS A 90 1.60 6.93 16.52
N PRO A 91 2.35 6.68 17.61
CA PRO A 91 2.01 7.17 18.96
C PRO A 91 1.78 8.69 19.04
N ASP A 92 2.36 9.47 18.14
CA ASP A 92 2.19 10.94 18.08
C ASP A 92 0.91 11.41 17.37
N VAL A 93 0.21 10.50 16.68
CA VAL A 93 -1.10 10.79 16.07
C VAL A 93 -2.16 10.33 17.05
N ARG A 94 -2.66 11.27 17.85
CA ARG A 94 -3.77 11.02 18.80
C ARG A 94 -4.86 10.21 18.09
N PRO A 95 -5.28 9.05 18.63
CA PRO A 95 -6.38 8.31 18.06
C PRO A 95 -7.60 9.23 18.02
N LEU A 96 -8.29 9.31 16.88
CA LEU A 96 -9.72 9.59 16.92
C LEU A 96 -10.31 8.48 17.81
N ALA A 97 -10.81 8.87 18.97
CA ALA A 97 -11.18 7.98 20.05
C ALA A 97 -11.99 6.76 19.55
N GLY A 98 -11.53 5.55 19.89
CA GLY A 98 -12.34 4.32 19.78
C GLY A 98 -11.99 3.31 18.68
N ALA A 99 -11.05 3.57 17.77
CA ALA A 99 -10.67 2.59 16.75
C ALA A 99 -9.74 1.50 17.32
N ARG A 100 -10.26 0.27 17.53
CA ARG A 100 -9.44 -0.92 17.80
C ARG A 100 -8.63 -1.27 16.54
N PRO A 101 -7.30 -1.43 16.60
CA PRO A 101 -6.43 -1.61 15.41
C PRO A 101 -6.41 -3.06 14.85
N TYR A 102 -7.44 -3.85 15.12
CA TYR A 102 -7.50 -5.26 14.71
C TYR A 102 -8.56 -5.44 13.64
N THR A 103 -8.15 -5.41 12.37
CA THR A 103 -8.94 -5.98 11.28
C THR A 103 -8.08 -6.98 10.54
N SER A 104 -8.55 -8.22 10.48
CA SER A 104 -7.85 -9.36 9.90
C SER A 104 -7.90 -9.42 8.37
N SER A 105 -8.53 -8.47 7.69
CA SER A 105 -8.73 -8.50 6.24
C SER A 105 -8.00 -7.32 5.58
N GLY A 106 -7.45 -7.55 4.37
CA GLY A 106 -6.83 -6.54 3.52
C GLY A 106 -7.76 -5.39 3.07
N GLU A 107 -8.88 -5.19 3.75
CA GLU A 107 -9.96 -4.25 3.45
C GLU A 107 -9.66 -2.82 3.91
N ILE A 108 -8.74 -2.59 4.87
CA ILE A 108 -8.39 -1.22 5.31
C ILE A 108 -7.57 -0.47 4.26
N PHE A 109 -6.81 -1.16 3.42
CA PHE A 109 -5.83 -0.51 2.54
C PHE A 109 -6.44 0.15 1.30
N VAL A 110 -7.67 -0.23 0.93
CA VAL A 110 -8.33 0.18 -0.33
C VAL A 110 -9.84 0.48 -0.24
N PRO A 111 -10.50 0.66 0.92
CA PRO A 111 -11.96 0.66 0.96
C PRO A 111 -12.53 1.84 0.15
N ILE A 112 -11.90 3.01 0.23
CA ILE A 112 -12.36 4.19 -0.53
C ILE A 112 -12.13 4.02 -2.04
N SER A 113 -11.01 3.42 -2.48
CA SER A 113 -10.72 3.17 -3.89
C SER A 113 -11.67 2.14 -4.52
N ARG A 114 -12.42 1.36 -3.72
CA ARG A 114 -13.45 0.42 -4.20
C ARG A 114 -14.83 1.07 -4.39
N THR A 115 -15.05 2.28 -3.89
CA THR A 115 -16.38 2.93 -3.90
C THR A 115 -16.76 3.52 -5.26
N SER A 116 -15.79 4.08 -5.99
CA SER A 116 -16.04 4.75 -7.27
C SER A 116 -14.80 4.73 -8.16
N ARG A 117 -15.02 4.66 -9.47
CA ARG A 117 -13.98 4.73 -10.50
C ARG A 117 -13.17 6.02 -10.46
N GLN A 118 -13.84 7.14 -10.20
CA GLN A 118 -13.17 8.44 -10.08
C GLN A 118 -12.23 8.45 -8.87
N ILE A 119 -12.72 7.99 -7.72
CA ILE A 119 -11.92 7.88 -6.50
C ILE A 119 -10.77 6.90 -6.69
N TYR A 120 -11.00 5.75 -7.33
CA TYR A 120 -9.94 4.81 -7.69
C TYR A 120 -8.83 5.51 -8.48
N ASN A 121 -9.17 6.29 -9.50
CA ASN A 121 -8.18 7.00 -10.32
C ASN A 121 -7.28 7.90 -9.49
N GLU A 122 -7.88 8.65 -8.56
CA GLU A 122 -7.20 9.66 -7.75
C GLU A 122 -6.40 9.01 -6.61
N THR A 123 -6.82 7.84 -6.14
CA THR A 123 -6.33 7.27 -4.87
C THR A 123 -5.54 5.98 -4.98
N ALA A 124 -5.58 5.24 -6.11
CA ALA A 124 -5.05 3.87 -6.20
C ALA A 124 -3.58 3.70 -5.78
N LEU A 125 -2.77 4.75 -5.87
CA LEU A 125 -1.36 4.76 -5.48
C LEU A 125 -1.08 5.47 -4.14
N LEU A 126 -2.04 6.24 -3.62
CA LEU A 126 -1.88 6.99 -2.38
C LEU A 126 -1.59 6.11 -1.16
N PRO A 127 -2.22 4.93 -0.99
CA PRO A 127 -1.87 4.02 0.11
C PRO A 127 -0.39 3.67 0.17
N TYR A 128 0.27 3.50 -0.98
CA TYR A 128 1.70 3.18 -1.06
C TYR A 128 2.59 4.41 -0.87
N LYS A 129 2.14 5.56 -1.38
CA LYS A 129 2.88 6.82 -1.32
C LYS A 129 2.88 7.47 0.06
N LEU A 130 1.78 7.36 0.78
CA LEU A 130 1.51 8.15 1.99
C LEU A 130 1.68 7.38 3.31
N ASN A 131 1.92 6.07 3.24
CA ASN A 131 2.08 5.23 4.42
C ASN A 131 3.48 4.62 4.50
N GLU A 132 3.78 4.15 5.70
CA GLU A 132 5.03 3.52 6.08
C GLU A 132 4.77 2.01 6.27
N PHE A 133 5.58 1.16 5.65
CA PHE A 133 5.36 -0.29 5.68
C PHE A 133 6.38 -0.99 6.56
N GLU A 134 5.90 -1.81 7.47
CA GLU A 134 6.69 -2.67 8.33
C GLU A 134 6.27 -4.12 8.11
N PHE A 135 7.18 -5.07 8.32
CA PHE A 135 6.92 -6.47 8.07
C PHE A 135 7.33 -7.31 9.27
N SER A 136 6.54 -8.33 9.59
CA SER A 136 6.86 -9.23 10.71
C SER A 136 8.03 -10.18 10.41
N SER A 137 8.39 -10.38 9.14
CA SER A 137 9.59 -11.14 8.73
C SER A 137 9.97 -10.87 7.27
N SER A 138 11.21 -11.21 6.90
CA SER A 138 11.72 -11.15 5.51
C SER A 138 10.85 -11.91 4.52
N ARG A 139 10.29 -13.07 4.92
CA ARG A 139 9.41 -13.90 4.08
C ARG A 139 8.09 -13.20 3.78
N VAL A 140 7.51 -12.53 4.77
CA VAL A 140 6.27 -11.76 4.60
C VAL A 140 6.49 -10.58 3.67
N MET A 141 7.59 -9.85 3.85
CA MET A 141 7.99 -8.76 2.96
C MET A 141 8.14 -9.24 1.52
N GLN A 142 8.87 -10.34 1.31
CA GLN A 142 9.08 -10.90 -0.01
C GLN A 142 7.74 -11.24 -0.69
N ARG A 143 6.88 -12.02 -0.01
CA ARG A 143 5.58 -12.42 -0.55
C ARG A 143 4.72 -11.21 -0.88
N TRP A 144 4.61 -10.26 0.05
CA TRP A 144 3.81 -9.05 -0.16
C TRP A 144 4.32 -8.26 -1.37
N MET A 145 5.63 -8.08 -1.50
CA MET A 145 6.23 -7.42 -2.65
C MET A 145 5.95 -8.19 -3.95
N GLU A 146 6.08 -9.52 -3.99
CA GLU A 146 5.79 -10.32 -5.18
C GLU A 146 4.35 -10.16 -5.68
N GLU A 147 3.41 -9.97 -4.76
CA GLU A 147 1.99 -9.77 -5.05
C GLU A 147 1.62 -8.33 -5.47
N ARG A 148 2.58 -7.38 -5.49
CA ARG A 148 2.33 -5.98 -5.90
C ARG A 148 2.66 -5.70 -7.35
N LEU A 149 1.85 -4.85 -7.98
CA LEU A 149 2.12 -4.34 -9.32
C LEU A 149 3.39 -3.47 -9.31
N PRO A 150 4.18 -3.42 -10.41
CA PRO A 150 5.36 -2.57 -10.49
C PRO A 150 5.09 -1.10 -10.16
N VAL A 151 3.94 -0.55 -10.60
CA VAL A 151 3.57 0.84 -10.30
C VAL A 151 3.25 1.09 -8.83
N GLN A 152 2.72 0.08 -8.13
CA GLN A 152 2.47 0.15 -6.69
C GLN A 152 3.81 0.16 -5.94
N LYS A 153 4.73 -0.75 -6.31
CA LYS A 153 6.10 -0.76 -5.76
C LYS A 153 6.80 0.58 -5.96
N ARG A 154 6.71 1.15 -7.18
CA ARG A 154 7.31 2.45 -7.49
C ARG A 154 6.77 3.58 -6.66
N SER A 155 5.57 3.44 -6.11
CA SER A 155 4.93 4.45 -5.27
C SER A 155 5.31 4.30 -3.79
N ILE A 156 5.88 3.17 -3.37
CA ILE A 156 6.31 2.97 -1.98
C ILE A 156 7.43 3.95 -1.67
N SER A 157 7.26 4.69 -0.59
CA SER A 157 8.20 5.75 -0.20
C SER A 157 8.96 5.48 1.09
N CYS A 158 8.43 4.63 1.96
CA CYS A 158 9.03 4.34 3.27
C CYS A 158 8.83 2.88 3.66
N ILE A 159 9.93 2.21 4.04
CA ILE A 159 9.93 0.84 4.58
C ILE A 159 10.69 0.84 5.90
N TYR A 160 10.09 0.22 6.91
CA TYR A 160 10.71 -0.09 8.19
C TYR A 160 11.11 -1.57 8.24
N ILE A 161 12.33 -1.81 8.68
CA ILE A 161 12.90 -3.13 8.85
C ILE A 161 13.29 -3.29 10.31
N ASP A 162 12.66 -4.24 11.00
CA ASP A 162 13.10 -4.69 12.32
C ASP A 162 14.19 -5.76 12.14
N LEU A 163 15.43 -5.39 12.46
CA LEU A 163 16.64 -6.20 12.32
C LEU A 163 16.66 -7.43 13.23
N ASP A 164 15.81 -7.49 14.27
CA ASP A 164 15.73 -8.69 15.10
C ASP A 164 14.88 -9.79 14.46
N HIS A 165 13.90 -9.41 13.62
CA HIS A 165 12.98 -10.36 12.98
C HIS A 165 13.22 -10.51 11.48
N GLN A 166 13.98 -9.59 10.87
CA GLN A 166 14.27 -9.58 9.46
C GLN A 166 15.76 -9.74 9.19
N ASP A 167 16.11 -10.92 8.68
CA ASP A 167 17.40 -11.13 8.04
C ASP A 167 17.34 -10.56 6.61
N ILE A 168 17.90 -9.35 6.43
CA ILE A 168 17.91 -8.65 5.13
C ILE A 168 18.69 -9.44 4.08
N SER A 169 19.68 -10.24 4.49
CA SER A 169 20.45 -11.07 3.55
C SER A 169 19.60 -12.14 2.88
N ARG A 170 18.50 -12.56 3.55
CA ARG A 170 17.52 -13.51 2.99
C ARG A 170 16.52 -12.86 2.04
N ILE A 171 16.45 -11.53 1.98
CA ILE A 171 15.54 -10.84 1.07
C ILE A 171 16.17 -10.81 -0.33
N PRO A 172 15.58 -11.49 -1.33
CA PRO A 172 16.14 -11.51 -2.68
C PRO A 172 16.29 -10.11 -3.26
N ARG A 173 17.35 -9.90 -4.05
CA ARG A 173 17.58 -8.62 -4.74
C ARG A 173 16.40 -8.21 -5.64
N SER A 174 15.67 -9.18 -6.18
CA SER A 174 14.46 -8.97 -6.98
C SER A 174 13.32 -8.30 -6.21
N THR A 175 13.24 -8.49 -4.89
CA THR A 175 12.22 -7.88 -4.02
C THR A 175 12.33 -6.35 -4.01
N TRP A 176 13.54 -5.83 -4.15
CA TRP A 176 13.83 -4.40 -4.15
C TRP A 176 13.65 -3.73 -5.52
N LYS A 177 13.38 -4.50 -6.59
CA LYS A 177 13.17 -3.93 -7.93
C LYS A 177 11.90 -3.08 -7.98
N ASN A 178 11.97 -1.98 -8.71
CA ASN A 178 10.89 -1.01 -8.90
C ASN A 178 10.51 -0.24 -7.63
N LEU A 179 11.44 -0.02 -6.68
CA LEU A 179 11.24 0.85 -5.52
C LEU A 179 11.78 2.26 -5.77
N ASP A 180 11.46 2.82 -6.94
CA ASP A 180 12.11 4.03 -7.46
C ASP A 180 11.84 5.29 -6.60
N SER A 181 10.70 5.33 -5.89
CA SER A 181 10.35 6.43 -4.98
C SER A 181 10.69 6.16 -3.51
N LEU A 182 11.36 5.03 -3.21
CA LEU A 182 11.77 4.74 -1.84
C LEU A 182 12.78 5.81 -1.41
N ARG A 183 12.38 6.66 -0.47
CA ARG A 183 13.22 7.75 0.05
C ARG A 183 13.82 7.43 1.42
N MET A 184 13.16 6.56 2.15
CA MET A 184 13.45 6.27 3.55
C MET A 184 13.42 4.77 3.81
N LEU A 185 14.55 4.27 4.31
CA LEU A 185 14.68 2.91 4.81
C LEU A 185 15.11 2.97 6.28
N CYS A 186 14.17 2.70 7.17
CA CYS A 186 14.37 2.76 8.61
C CYS A 186 14.75 1.39 9.15
N LEU A 187 15.82 1.32 9.93
CA LEU A 187 16.32 0.09 10.54
C LEU A 187 16.14 0.17 12.06
N SER A 188 15.44 -0.80 12.64
CA SER A 188 15.15 -0.86 14.08
C SER A 188 15.70 -2.15 14.70
N LYS A 189 16.07 -2.13 15.98
CA LYS A 189 16.43 -3.33 16.75
C LYS A 189 15.78 -3.25 18.15
N ARG A 190 14.97 -4.24 18.54
CA ARG A 190 14.34 -4.33 19.86
C ARG A 190 15.39 -4.45 20.97
N GLY A 191 15.04 -3.92 22.15
CA GLY A 191 15.89 -3.94 23.34
C GLY A 191 16.67 -2.64 23.59
N ASN A 192 16.56 -1.65 22.71
CA ASN A 192 17.04 -0.30 22.96
C ASN A 192 15.86 0.70 22.89
N PRO A 193 15.38 1.25 24.01
CA PRO A 193 14.27 2.21 24.02
C PRO A 193 14.60 3.56 23.35
N ALA A 194 15.88 3.90 23.14
CA ALA A 194 16.30 5.07 22.38
C ALA A 194 15.96 4.94 20.87
N TYR A 195 16.11 3.73 20.32
CA TYR A 195 15.76 3.38 18.92
C TYR A 195 14.29 3.66 18.54
N TYR A 196 13.38 3.68 19.52
CA TYR A 196 11.95 3.91 19.27
C TYR A 196 11.55 5.39 19.20
N GLN A 197 12.42 6.33 19.64
CA GLN A 197 12.02 7.73 19.84
C GLN A 197 12.37 8.73 18.73
N LEU A 198 13.13 8.36 17.71
CA LEU A 198 13.69 9.40 16.83
C LEU A 198 12.97 9.49 15.49
N MET A 199 11.97 10.37 15.48
CA MET A 199 11.36 10.93 14.27
C MET A 199 12.37 11.73 13.43
N ARG A 200 12.29 11.51 12.11
CA ARG A 200 12.58 12.41 10.99
C ARG A 200 13.51 13.59 11.31
N PHE A 201 14.79 13.46 10.99
CA PHE A 201 15.64 14.64 10.79
C PHE A 201 16.27 14.68 9.40
N ASN A 202 15.94 15.78 8.73
CA ASN A 202 16.53 16.23 7.49
C ASN A 202 18.03 16.49 7.73
N HIS A 203 18.89 15.90 6.91
CA HIS A 203 20.34 16.13 6.81
C HIS A 203 21.17 15.93 8.10
N SER A 204 22.24 15.14 7.98
CA SER A 204 23.47 15.23 8.80
C SER A 204 23.58 14.54 10.17
N SER A 205 23.05 13.34 10.35
CA SER A 205 23.50 12.44 11.44
C SER A 205 24.37 11.31 10.89
N ARG A 206 25.68 11.46 11.11
CA ARG A 206 26.75 10.55 10.70
C ARG A 206 26.82 9.38 11.69
N ALA A 207 25.81 8.49 11.71
CA ALA A 207 25.90 7.26 12.49
C ALA A 207 27.06 6.42 11.92
N GLU A 208 28.14 6.32 12.70
CA GLU A 208 29.38 5.67 12.27
C GLU A 208 29.14 4.19 12.04
N ALA A 209 29.40 3.73 10.81
CA ALA A 209 29.27 2.32 10.41
C ALA A 209 30.23 1.36 11.17
N GLY A 210 30.91 1.83 12.21
CA GLY A 210 31.72 1.03 13.14
C GLY A 210 30.90 0.35 14.24
N VAL A 211 29.75 0.91 14.64
CA VAL A 211 29.00 0.45 15.83
C VAL A 211 28.15 -0.80 15.55
N TYR A 212 27.68 -1.00 14.31
CA TYR A 212 26.81 -2.12 13.97
C TYR A 212 27.30 -2.84 12.69
N PRO A 213 27.96 -4.01 12.82
CA PRO A 213 28.43 -4.80 11.67
C PRO A 213 27.33 -5.16 10.67
N GLU A 214 26.10 -5.34 11.15
CA GLU A 214 24.94 -5.64 10.30
C GLU A 214 24.63 -4.51 9.32
N LEU A 215 24.85 -3.24 9.71
CA LEU A 215 24.66 -2.11 8.80
C LEU A 215 25.62 -2.14 7.60
N ARG A 216 26.84 -2.65 7.77
CA ARG A 216 27.77 -2.81 6.64
C ARG A 216 27.26 -3.84 5.65
N LYS A 217 26.72 -4.96 6.14
CA LYS A 217 26.11 -6.00 5.28
C LYS A 217 24.87 -5.46 4.57
N ILE A 218 24.04 -4.68 5.26
CA ILE A 218 22.84 -4.07 4.67
C ILE A 218 23.22 -3.06 3.59
N LYS A 219 24.17 -2.17 3.90
CA LYS A 219 24.68 -1.20 2.92
C LYS A 219 25.28 -1.91 1.71
N SER A 220 26.11 -2.95 1.89
CA SER A 220 26.69 -3.66 0.75
C SER A 220 25.64 -4.42 -0.08
N HIS A 221 24.60 -4.96 0.55
CA HIS A 221 23.51 -5.67 -0.14
C HIS A 221 22.57 -4.72 -0.89
N LEU A 222 22.25 -3.56 -0.31
CA LEU A 222 21.24 -2.63 -0.83
C LEU A 222 21.81 -1.49 -1.67
N ALA A 223 23.07 -1.07 -1.46
CA ALA A 223 23.70 0.00 -2.23
C ALA A 223 23.62 -0.19 -3.76
N PRO A 224 23.81 -1.39 -4.34
CA PRO A 224 23.67 -1.55 -5.80
C PRO A 224 22.20 -1.56 -6.28
N LEU A 225 21.22 -1.62 -5.37
CA LEU A 225 19.80 -1.81 -5.70
C LEU A 225 18.97 -0.55 -5.49
N LEU A 226 19.41 0.32 -4.60
CA LEU A 226 18.69 1.51 -4.22
C LEU A 226 19.32 2.72 -4.89
N ASN A 227 18.48 3.65 -5.36
CA ASN A 227 18.95 4.89 -5.95
C ASN A 227 19.84 5.65 -4.94
N SER A 228 20.85 6.37 -5.43
CA SER A 228 21.74 7.23 -4.64
C SER A 228 21.02 8.23 -3.70
N GLN A 229 19.73 8.46 -3.92
CA GLN A 229 18.87 9.34 -3.11
C GLN A 229 18.25 8.67 -1.89
N VAL A 230 18.37 7.34 -1.71
CA VAL A 230 17.80 6.66 -0.55
C VAL A 230 18.61 6.99 0.70
N ARG A 231 17.95 7.61 1.69
CA ARG A 231 18.55 7.90 2.98
C ARG A 231 18.46 6.66 3.87
N TYR A 232 19.62 6.25 4.40
CA TYR A 232 19.72 5.23 5.43
C TYR A 232 19.76 5.94 6.77
N GLU A 233 18.72 5.79 7.57
CA GLU A 233 18.68 6.33 8.92
C GLU A 233 18.78 5.16 9.91
N VAL A 234 19.88 5.17 10.66
CA VAL A 234 20.09 4.30 11.82
C VAL A 234 19.71 5.15 13.00
N VAL A 235 18.64 4.75 13.66
CA VAL A 235 18.03 5.51 14.74
C VAL A 235 18.61 4.94 16.04
N GLU A 236 19.51 5.63 16.73
CA GLU A 236 20.13 5.10 17.98
C GLU A 236 19.17 5.04 19.17
#